data_AF-A0A7W0I3N2-F1
#
_entry.id   AF-A0A7W0I3N2-F1
#
_cell.length_a   1.000
_cell.length_b   1.000
_cell.length_c   1.000
_cell.angle_alpha   90.00
_cell.angle_beta   90.00
_cell.angle_gamma   90.00
#
_symmetry.space_group_name_H-M   'P 1'
#
loop_
_entity.id
_entity.type
_entity.pdbx_description
1 polymer ?
#
loop_
_entity_poly.entity_id
_entity_poly.type
_entity_poly.pdbx_seq_one_letter_code
_entity_poly.pdbx_strand_id
1 'polypeptide(L)'
;MKFRAVSEQTKMNYMMWSIRREIVKENAYLNSLPYDPSPIMEIVKHHLDVWDPIGLLDMHGLEDEYEGEARTLTIYITKHVSDLDVLSFSQTINQLFRASFGEEYQDQDNSVEIAAAILHSLRSNSILA
;
A
#
# COMPACT_ATOMS: atom_id res chain seq x y z
N MET A 1 -33.58 -21.33 -10.75
CA MET A 1 -33.07 -20.50 -9.64
C MET A 1 -33.38 -19.04 -9.95
N LYS A 2 -34.06 -18.31 -9.05
CA LYS A 2 -34.25 -16.85 -9.21
C LYS A 2 -33.05 -16.16 -8.57
N PHE A 3 -32.16 -15.61 -9.39
CA PHE A 3 -31.13 -14.68 -8.89
C PHE A 3 -31.86 -13.44 -8.36
N ARG A 4 -31.95 -13.32 -7.03
CA ARG A 4 -32.41 -12.06 -6.43
C ARG A 4 -31.31 -11.05 -6.68
N ALA A 5 -31.61 -10.02 -7.46
CA ALA A 5 -30.71 -8.87 -7.60
C ALA A 5 -30.40 -8.34 -6.19
N VAL A 6 -29.12 -8.35 -5.83
CA VAL A 6 -28.64 -7.82 -4.56
C VAL A 6 -28.66 -6.30 -4.68
N SER A 7 -29.24 -5.60 -3.70
CA SER A 7 -29.30 -4.13 -3.73
C SER A 7 -27.91 -3.51 -3.66
N GLU A 8 -27.75 -2.31 -4.22
CA GLU A 8 -26.49 -1.55 -4.12
C GLU A 8 -26.05 -1.35 -2.66
N GLN A 9 -27.00 -1.15 -1.74
CA GLN A 9 -26.71 -1.07 -0.30
C GLN A 9 -26.10 -2.37 0.24
N THR A 10 -26.61 -3.52 -0.17
CA THR A 10 -26.05 -4.81 0.27
C THR A 10 -24.66 -5.05 -0.32
N LYS A 11 -24.42 -4.63 -1.58
CA LYS A 11 -23.08 -4.68 -2.19
C LYS A 11 -22.09 -3.78 -1.44
N MET A 12 -22.50 -2.55 -1.15
CA MET A 12 -21.70 -1.58 -0.37
C MET A 12 -21.37 -2.13 1.02
N ASN A 13 -22.35 -2.68 1.73
CA ASN A 13 -22.12 -3.27 3.05
C ASN A 13 -21.11 -4.43 3.01
N TYR A 14 -21.20 -5.28 1.98
CA TYR A 14 -20.26 -6.38 1.80
C TYR A 14 -18.84 -5.87 1.50
N MET A 15 -18.72 -4.85 0.63
CA MET A 15 -17.46 -4.20 0.33
C MET A 15 -16.81 -3.61 1.58
N MET A 16 -17.55 -2.82 2.36
CA MET A 16 -17.06 -2.24 3.62
C MET A 16 -16.65 -3.29 4.65
N TRP A 17 -17.41 -4.39 4.74
CA TRP A 17 -17.04 -5.51 5.60
C TRP A 17 -15.74 -6.17 5.14
N SER A 18 -15.57 -6.38 3.84
CA SER A 18 -14.36 -6.98 3.26
C SER A 18 -13.13 -6.11 3.52
N ILE A 19 -13.24 -4.80 3.31
CA ILE A 19 -12.18 -3.82 3.58
C ILE A 19 -11.77 -3.87 5.06
N ARG A 20 -12.73 -3.76 5.97
CA ARG A 20 -12.46 -3.83 7.42
C ARG A 20 -11.79 -5.13 7.82
N ARG A 21 -12.22 -6.25 7.24
CA ARG A 21 -11.63 -7.56 7.51
C ARG A 21 -10.17 -7.63 7.06
N GLU A 22 -9.83 -7.02 5.93
CA GLU A 22 -8.45 -7.03 5.43
C GLU A 22 -7.55 -6.16 6.30
N ILE A 23 -7.99 -4.94 6.63
CA ILE A 23 -7.30 -4.03 7.57
C ILE A 23 -6.97 -4.74 8.90
N VAL A 24 -7.93 -5.51 9.45
CA VAL A 24 -7.72 -6.26 10.70
C VAL A 24 -6.64 -7.33 10.55
N LYS A 25 -6.58 -8.05 9.42
CA LYS A 25 -5.54 -9.06 9.18
C LYS A 25 -4.17 -8.43 9.03
N GLU A 26 -4.08 -7.33 8.28
CA GLU A 26 -2.83 -6.61 8.06
C GLU A 26 -2.27 -6.08 9.38
N ASN A 27 -3.12 -5.45 10.20
CA ASN A 27 -2.74 -5.01 11.54
C ASN A 27 -2.33 -6.18 12.43
N ALA A 28 -3.06 -7.30 12.40
CA ALA A 28 -2.70 -8.48 13.18
C ALA A 28 -1.32 -9.04 12.78
N TYR A 29 -1.00 -9.02 11.48
CA TYR A 29 0.31 -9.42 11.00
C TYR A 29 1.41 -8.45 11.48
N LEU A 30 1.24 -7.14 11.29
CA LEU A 30 2.24 -6.14 11.70
C LEU A 30 2.49 -6.18 13.21
N ASN A 31 1.43 -6.32 14.02
CA ASN A 31 1.53 -6.47 15.47
C ASN A 31 2.16 -7.80 15.92
N SER A 32 2.28 -8.79 15.03
CA SER A 32 2.90 -10.08 15.33
C SER A 32 4.42 -10.11 15.06
N LEU A 33 4.96 -9.06 14.44
CA LEU A 33 6.39 -8.97 14.13
C LEU A 33 7.22 -8.86 15.42
N PRO A 34 8.45 -9.43 15.44
CA PRO A 34 9.32 -9.36 16.61
C PRO A 34 10.03 -8.00 16.76
N TYR A 35 9.71 -7.03 15.91
CA TYR A 35 10.25 -5.67 15.88
C TYR A 35 9.15 -4.68 15.50
N ASP A 36 9.39 -3.40 15.71
CA ASP A 36 8.47 -2.32 15.33
C ASP A 36 8.58 -2.01 13.83
N PRO A 37 7.51 -2.23 13.02
CA PRO A 37 7.53 -1.92 11.59
C PRO A 37 7.25 -0.45 11.27
N SER A 38 6.91 0.39 12.26
CA SER A 38 6.52 1.79 12.04
C SER A 38 7.54 2.60 11.22
N PRO A 39 8.87 2.48 11.44
CA PRO A 39 9.86 3.18 10.61
C PRO A 39 9.82 2.81 9.13
N ILE A 40 9.50 1.55 8.80
CA ILE A 40 9.33 1.12 7.40
C ILE A 40 8.10 1.80 6.81
N MET A 41 6.99 1.77 7.55
CA MET A 41 5.73 2.36 7.11
C MET A 41 5.82 3.87 6.91
N GLU A 42 6.50 4.59 7.80
CA GLU A 42 6.76 6.03 7.68
C GLU A 42 7.57 6.37 6.42
N ILE A 43 8.64 5.61 6.14
CA ILE A 43 9.45 5.81 4.93
C ILE A 43 8.64 5.53 3.67
N VAL A 44 7.90 4.42 3.64
CA VAL A 44 7.05 4.07 2.50
C VAL A 44 6.01 5.17 2.28
N LYS A 45 5.27 5.55 3.33
CA LYS A 45 4.23 6.58 3.23
C LYS A 45 4.81 7.91 2.75
N HIS A 46 5.95 8.33 3.28
CA HIS A 46 6.59 9.57 2.82
C HIS A 46 6.87 9.58 1.31
N HIS A 47 7.36 8.47 0.75
CA HIS A 47 7.61 8.37 -0.69
C HIS A 47 6.31 8.33 -1.51
N LEU A 48 5.26 7.67 -1.01
CA LEU A 48 3.96 7.69 -1.67
C LEU A 48 3.33 9.08 -1.67
N ASP A 49 3.43 9.79 -0.54
CA ASP A 49 2.89 11.14 -0.40
C ASP A 49 3.62 12.15 -1.30
N VAL A 50 4.93 12.00 -1.49
CA VAL A 50 5.69 12.85 -2.41
C VAL A 50 5.38 12.52 -3.87
N TRP A 51 5.13 11.25 -4.17
CA TRP A 51 4.81 10.81 -5.52
C TRP A 51 3.41 11.24 -5.95
N ASP A 52 2.43 11.08 -5.06
CA ASP A 52 1.01 11.42 -5.24
C ASP A 52 0.47 11.12 -6.65
N PRO A 53 0.54 9.85 -7.12
CA PRO A 53 0.32 9.51 -8.53
C PRO A 53 -1.07 9.81 -9.06
N ILE A 54 -2.03 10.06 -8.17
CA ILE A 54 -3.43 10.37 -8.51
C ILE A 54 -3.90 11.71 -7.92
N GLY A 55 -3.01 12.51 -7.32
CA GLY A 55 -3.32 13.88 -6.90
C GLY A 55 -4.27 13.99 -5.71
N LEU A 56 -4.20 13.07 -4.74
CA LEU A 56 -5.10 13.05 -3.56
C LEU A 56 -4.73 14.11 -2.52
N LEU A 57 -3.49 14.60 -2.52
CA LEU A 57 -2.96 15.44 -1.43
C LEU A 57 -3.18 16.94 -1.61
N ASP A 58 -4.02 17.36 -2.57
CA ASP A 58 -4.18 18.78 -2.90
C ASP A 58 -4.89 19.57 -1.78
N MET A 59 -4.31 20.73 -1.44
CA MET A 59 -4.60 21.83 -0.47
C MET A 59 -5.37 21.58 0.87
N HIS A 60 -6.06 20.47 1.08
CA HIS A 60 -6.79 20.07 2.30
C HIS A 60 -6.93 18.54 2.43
N GLY A 61 -6.04 17.76 1.77
CA GLY A 61 -6.04 16.30 1.82
C GLY A 61 -6.00 15.76 3.25
N LEU A 62 -6.68 14.65 3.50
CA LEU A 62 -6.69 13.99 4.80
C LEU A 62 -5.28 13.43 5.11
N GLU A 63 -4.88 13.39 6.38
CA GLU A 63 -3.56 12.85 6.77
C GLU A 63 -3.41 11.34 6.48
N ASP A 64 -4.53 10.63 6.25
CA ASP A 64 -4.61 9.18 6.05
C ASP A 64 -4.55 8.73 4.58
N GLU A 65 -4.34 9.65 3.63
CA GLU A 65 -4.18 9.28 2.22
C GLU A 65 -3.01 8.30 2.04
N TYR A 66 -3.19 7.30 1.18
CA TYR A 66 -2.24 6.21 0.94
C TYR A 66 -1.85 5.35 2.16
N GLU A 67 -2.49 5.51 3.33
CA GLU A 67 -2.12 4.73 4.53
C GLU A 67 -2.35 3.22 4.34
N GLY A 68 -3.41 2.86 3.61
CA GLY A 68 -3.69 1.47 3.24
C GLY A 68 -2.58 0.89 2.37
N GLU A 69 -2.20 1.61 1.32
CA GLU A 69 -1.15 1.20 0.39
C GLU A 69 0.21 1.11 1.11
N ALA A 70 0.55 2.10 1.94
CA ALA A 70 1.78 2.10 2.71
C ALA A 70 1.87 0.88 3.65
N ARG A 71 0.75 0.51 4.26
CA ARG A 71 0.65 -0.67 5.13
C ARG A 71 0.84 -1.97 4.34
N THR A 72 0.15 -2.13 3.22
CA THR A 72 0.28 -3.32 2.37
C THR A 72 1.71 -3.48 1.84
N LEU A 73 2.35 -2.38 1.40
CA LEU A 73 3.74 -2.39 0.96
C LEU A 73 4.71 -2.68 2.11
N THR A 74 4.46 -2.14 3.30
CA THR A 74 5.24 -2.48 4.51
C THR A 74 5.22 -3.98 4.76
N ILE A 75 4.03 -4.59 4.70
CA ILE A 75 3.87 -6.05 4.86
C ILE A 75 4.65 -6.82 3.79
N TYR A 76 4.63 -6.35 2.55
CA TYR A 76 5.40 -6.97 1.47
C TYR A 76 6.90 -6.91 1.76
N ILE A 77 7.41 -5.73 2.11
CA ILE A 77 8.83 -5.52 2.48
C ILE A 77 9.21 -6.45 3.63
N THR A 78 8.44 -6.51 4.72
CA THR A 78 8.77 -7.32 5.89
C THR A 78 8.77 -8.82 5.60
N LYS A 79 7.98 -9.28 4.61
CA LYS A 79 7.95 -10.69 4.18
C LYS A 79 9.10 -11.06 3.25
N HIS A 80 9.70 -10.09 2.57
CA HIS A 80 10.67 -10.33 1.49
C HIS A 80 12.01 -9.62 1.73
N VAL A 81 12.30 -9.20 2.97
CA VAL A 81 13.54 -8.50 3.35
C VAL A 81 14.80 -9.12 2.74
N SER A 82 14.89 -10.45 2.71
CA SER A 82 16.09 -11.18 2.27
C SER A 82 16.33 -11.17 0.76
N ASP A 83 15.29 -10.95 -0.04
CA ASP A 83 15.29 -11.07 -1.50
C ASP A 83 14.64 -9.86 -2.19
N LEU A 84 14.46 -8.76 -1.46
CA LEU A 84 13.82 -7.54 -1.95
C LEU A 84 14.71 -6.82 -2.98
N ASP A 85 14.21 -6.75 -4.21
CA ASP A 85 14.84 -6.03 -5.32
C ASP A 85 13.91 -4.97 -5.91
N VAL A 86 14.50 -4.00 -6.63
CA VAL A 86 13.77 -2.84 -7.19
C VAL A 86 12.69 -3.30 -8.17
N LEU A 87 12.98 -4.30 -9.01
CA LEU A 87 12.09 -4.70 -10.09
C LEU A 87 10.86 -5.40 -9.53
N SER A 88 11.04 -6.41 -8.67
CA SER A 88 9.91 -7.11 -8.04
C SER A 88 9.06 -6.15 -7.19
N PHE A 89 9.71 -5.25 -6.45
CA PHE A 89 9.00 -4.28 -5.62
C PHE A 89 8.20 -3.26 -6.45
N SER A 90 8.76 -2.74 -7.55
CA SER A 90 8.03 -1.85 -8.47
C SER A 90 6.80 -2.52 -9.10
N GLN A 91 6.88 -3.82 -9.41
CA GLN A 91 5.75 -4.58 -9.91
C GLN A 91 4.66 -4.72 -8.85
N THR A 92 5.03 -4.95 -7.59
CA THR A 92 4.08 -4.97 -6.48
C THR A 92 3.42 -3.62 -6.24
N ILE A 93 4.18 -2.52 -6.28
CA ILE A 93 3.62 -1.15 -6.21
C ILE A 93 2.59 -0.94 -7.33
N ASN A 94 2.96 -1.25 -8.57
CA ASN A 94 2.06 -1.13 -9.72
C ASN A 94 0.77 -1.96 -9.57
N GLN A 95 0.90 -3.21 -9.12
CA GLN A 95 -0.25 -4.09 -8.92
C GLN A 95 -1.17 -3.57 -7.83
N LEU A 96 -0.61 -3.09 -6.73
CA LEU A 96 -1.35 -2.51 -5.62
C LEU A 96 -2.10 -1.26 -6.05
N PHE A 97 -1.42 -0.29 -6.66
CA PHE A 97 -2.03 0.97 -7.08
C PHE A 97 -3.10 0.76 -8.16
N ARG A 98 -2.88 -0.16 -9.11
CA ARG A 98 -3.94 -0.56 -10.07
C ARG A 98 -5.13 -1.20 -9.37
N ALA A 99 -4.92 -1.98 -8.31
CA ALA A 99 -6.02 -2.60 -7.57
C ALA A 99 -6.79 -1.59 -6.72
N SER A 100 -6.10 -0.60 -6.15
CA SER A 100 -6.71 0.46 -5.32
C SER A 100 -7.46 1.49 -6.16
N PHE A 101 -6.85 1.97 -7.26
CA PHE A 101 -7.32 3.16 -7.98
C PHE A 101 -7.78 2.87 -9.42
N GLY A 102 -7.60 1.65 -9.92
CA GLY A 102 -8.07 1.25 -11.23
C GLY A 102 -7.48 2.10 -12.36
N GLU A 103 -8.36 2.69 -13.17
CA GLU A 103 -8.01 3.50 -14.35
C GLU A 103 -7.49 4.91 -14.00
N GLU A 104 -7.68 5.35 -12.75
CA GLU A 104 -7.15 6.64 -12.27
C GLU A 104 -5.63 6.57 -12.12
N TYR A 105 -5.08 5.38 -11.86
CA TYR A 105 -3.65 5.14 -11.79
C TYR A 105 -3.04 4.92 -13.19
N GLN A 106 -2.33 5.93 -13.70
CA GLN A 106 -1.69 5.89 -15.03
C GLN A 106 -0.15 5.93 -14.99
N ASP A 107 0.44 6.11 -13.81
CA ASP A 107 1.87 6.40 -13.66
C ASP A 107 2.72 5.14 -13.39
N GLN A 108 2.75 4.22 -14.36
CA GLN A 108 3.47 2.95 -14.18
C GLN A 108 4.98 3.08 -14.31
N ASP A 109 5.46 4.05 -15.08
CA ASP A 109 6.88 4.22 -15.36
C ASP A 109 7.64 4.75 -14.13
N ASN A 110 7.02 5.64 -13.35
CA ASN A 110 7.64 6.20 -12.13
C ASN A 110 7.67 5.21 -10.96
N SER A 111 6.88 4.12 -11.00
CA SER A 111 6.88 3.08 -9.95
C SER A 111 8.26 2.46 -9.69
N VAL A 112 9.13 2.40 -10.71
CA VAL A 112 10.50 1.90 -10.59
C VAL A 112 11.38 2.87 -9.81
N GLU A 113 11.23 4.17 -10.08
CA GLU A 113 11.96 5.23 -9.38
C GLU A 113 11.53 5.29 -7.90
N ILE A 114 10.22 5.18 -7.64
CA ILE A 114 9.68 5.14 -6.27
C ILE A 114 10.14 3.89 -5.52
N ALA A 115 10.11 2.72 -6.16
CA ALA A 115 10.65 1.49 -5.56
C ALA A 115 12.13 1.66 -5.20
N ALA A 116 12.94 2.20 -6.12
CA ALA A 116 14.36 2.44 -5.87
C ALA A 116 14.58 3.45 -4.73
N ALA A 117 13.80 4.54 -4.68
CA ALA A 117 13.90 5.56 -3.65
C ALA A 117 13.56 5.02 -2.26
N ILE A 118 12.48 4.24 -2.13
CA ILE A 118 12.09 3.57 -0.88
C ILE A 118 13.20 2.63 -0.42
N LEU A 119 13.69 1.73 -1.29
CA LEU A 119 14.74 0.79 -0.91
C LEU A 119 16.05 1.49 -0.54
N HIS A 120 16.40 2.56 -1.24
CA HIS A 120 17.54 3.40 -0.88
C HIS A 120 17.37 4.01 0.51
N SER A 121 16.22 4.62 0.80
CA SER A 121 15.92 5.20 2.12
C SER A 121 15.95 4.16 3.25
N LEU A 122 15.42 2.96 3.02
CA LEU A 122 15.44 1.89 4.01
C LEU A 122 16.86 1.42 4.34
N ARG A 123 17.73 1.33 3.32
CA ARG A 123 19.15 0.97 3.50
C ARG A 123 19.94 2.09 4.17
N SER A 124 19.73 3.35 3.76
CA SER A 124 20.44 4.50 4.34
C SER A 124 20.11 4.72 5.81
N ASN A 125 18.90 4.34 6.25
CA ASN A 125 18.47 4.39 7.65
C ASN A 125 18.81 3.10 8.43
N SER A 126 19.59 2.17 7.84
CA SER A 126 19.98 0.90 8.46
C SER A 126 18.81 0.02 8.92
N ILE A 127 17.66 0.13 8.26
CA ILE A 127 16.48 -0.69 8.51
C ILE A 127 16.57 -2.01 7.73
N LEU A 128 17.05 -1.94 6.48
CA LEU A 128 17.44 -3.10 5.69
C LEU A 128 18.97 -3.22 5.68
N ALA A 129 19.47 -4.45 5.83
CA ALA A 129 20.88 -4.79 5.77
C ALA A 129 21.38 -4.95 4.33
#